data_AF-M1DQ66-F1
#
_entry.id   AF-M1DQ66-F1
#
_cell.length_a   1.000
_cell.length_b   1.000
_cell.length_c   1.000
_cell.angle_alpha   90.00
_cell.angle_beta   90.00
_cell.angle_gamma   90.00
#
_symmetry.space_group_name_H-M   'P 1'
#
loop_
_entity.id
_entity.type
_entity.pdbx_description
1 polymer ?
#
loop_
_entity_poly.entity_id
_entity_poly.type
_entity_poly.pdbx_seq_one_letter_code
_entity_poly.pdbx_strand_id
1 'polypeptide(L)'
;MVGIENFKGEIIHSSDYRSGEKYKDKKVLVVGSGNSGMEIAFDLSSYEGLKSIVVRSPIHVLTREMVYTATLLLIYLPVSSVDTVIPKYTKFKFGNLEELGIPQPEEGPFSVKISNGRSPVIDVGAIDKIKLGQIKV
;
A
#
# COMPACT_ATOMS: atom_id res chain seq x y z
N MET A 1 18.56 13.01 2.42
CA MET A 1 18.38 12.37 1.09
C MET A 1 19.36 13.06 0.17
N VAL A 2 20.33 12.35 -0.40
CA VAL A 2 21.36 12.97 -1.26
C VAL A 2 20.71 13.37 -2.59
N GLY A 3 20.95 14.60 -3.08
CA GLY A 3 20.44 15.09 -4.35
C GLY A 3 19.05 15.74 -4.28
N ILE A 4 18.40 15.76 -3.11
CA ILE A 4 17.08 16.38 -2.95
C ILE A 4 17.17 17.91 -3.09
N GLU A 5 18.30 18.49 -2.70
CA GLU A 5 18.63 19.91 -2.82
C GLU A 5 18.65 20.42 -4.26
N ASN A 6 18.80 19.51 -5.24
CA ASN A 6 18.81 19.84 -6.66
C ASN A 6 17.43 19.63 -7.32
N PHE A 7 16.45 19.08 -6.60
CA PHE A 7 15.11 18.88 -7.11
C PHE A 7 14.35 20.21 -7.16
N LYS A 8 13.93 20.60 -8.37
CA LYS A 8 13.24 21.87 -8.62
C LYS A 8 11.72 21.80 -8.47
N GLY A 9 11.16 20.61 -8.26
CA GLY A 9 9.72 20.42 -8.07
C GLY A 9 9.30 20.66 -6.63
N GLU A 10 7.98 20.68 -6.40
CA GLU A 10 7.42 20.76 -5.05
C GLU A 10 7.68 19.46 -4.28
N ILE A 11 8.09 19.58 -3.02
CA ILE A 11 8.23 18.47 -2.07
C ILE A 11 7.36 18.80 -0.87
N ILE A 12 6.44 17.90 -0.53
CA ILE A 12 5.61 18.00 0.67
C ILE A 12 5.61 16.67 1.41
N HIS A 13 5.38 16.71 2.72
CA HIS A 13 5.11 15.51 3.51
C HIS A 13 3.63 15.13 3.42
N SER A 14 3.30 13.86 3.69
CA SER A 14 1.90 13.38 3.65
C SER A 14 0.97 14.14 4.59
N SER A 15 1.50 14.68 5.70
CA SER A 15 0.74 15.52 6.64
C SER A 15 0.22 16.83 6.04
N ASP A 16 0.91 17.34 5.01
CA ASP A 16 0.58 18.58 4.33
C ASP A 16 -0.27 18.35 3.08
N TYR A 17 -0.41 17.08 2.67
CA TYR A 17 -1.30 16.70 1.58
C TYR A 17 -2.76 16.89 1.97
N ARG A 18 -3.58 17.31 0.99
CA ARG A 18 -5.02 17.57 1.19
C ARG A 18 -5.88 16.97 0.09
N SER A 19 -5.46 17.08 -1.17
CA SER A 19 -6.15 16.52 -2.33
C SER A 19 -5.21 16.45 -3.54
N GLY A 20 -5.45 15.47 -4.41
CA GLY A 20 -4.80 15.28 -5.69
C GLY A 20 -5.14 16.34 -6.74
N GLU A 21 -6.20 17.13 -6.54
CA GLU A 21 -6.64 18.15 -7.51
C GLU A 21 -5.55 19.17 -7.82
N LYS A 22 -4.80 19.62 -6.81
CA LYS A 22 -3.64 20.53 -6.96
C LYS A 22 -2.55 19.96 -7.89
N TYR A 23 -2.56 18.65 -8.09
CA TYR A 23 -1.56 17.89 -8.84
C TYR A 23 -2.08 17.34 -10.16
N LYS A 24 -3.28 17.74 -10.58
CA LYS A 24 -3.80 17.40 -11.90
C LYS A 24 -2.81 17.80 -13.01
N ASP A 25 -2.64 16.90 -13.97
CA ASP A 25 -1.74 17.00 -15.12
C ASP A 25 -0.23 17.01 -14.76
N LYS A 26 0.13 16.81 -13.48
CA LYS A 26 1.53 16.76 -13.03
C LYS A 26 2.09 15.34 -13.02
N LYS A 27 3.41 15.26 -12.97
CA LYS A 27 4.14 14.03 -12.67
C LYS A 27 4.40 13.99 -11.17
N VAL A 28 3.85 13.01 -10.46
CA VAL A 28 3.93 12.89 -9.01
C VAL A 28 4.56 11.55 -8.62
N LEU A 29 5.52 11.61 -7.71
CA LEU A 29 6.15 10.46 -7.08
C LEU A 29 5.79 10.45 -5.60
N VAL A 30 5.08 9.42 -5.16
CA VAL A 30 4.81 9.17 -3.75
C VAL A 30 5.93 8.30 -3.19
N VAL A 31 6.61 8.77 -2.14
CA VAL A 31 7.70 8.03 -1.51
C VAL A 31 7.19 7.38 -0.23
N GLY A 32 7.05 6.05 -0.26
CA GLY A 32 6.59 5.26 0.88
C GLY A 32 5.25 4.58 0.60
N SER A 33 5.14 3.33 1.08
CA SER A 33 4.04 2.40 0.79
C SER A 33 3.25 2.02 2.04
N GLY A 34 3.20 2.90 3.05
CA GLY A 34 2.27 2.76 4.18
C GLY A 34 0.86 3.20 3.79
N ASN A 35 -0.08 3.16 4.75
CA ASN A 35 -1.49 3.54 4.51
C ASN A 35 -1.61 4.92 3.83
N SER A 36 -0.99 5.96 4.38
CA SER A 36 -1.05 7.29 3.77
C SER A 36 -0.47 7.35 2.36
N GLY A 37 0.64 6.64 2.10
CA GLY A 37 1.25 6.64 0.76
C GLY A 37 0.35 5.98 -0.28
N MET A 38 -0.27 4.86 0.08
CA MET A 38 -1.19 4.13 -0.80
C MET A 38 -2.50 4.90 -1.03
N GLU A 39 -3.06 5.52 0.00
CA GLU A 39 -4.24 6.38 -0.13
C GLU A 39 -3.96 7.64 -0.98
N ILE A 40 -2.81 8.29 -0.79
CA ILE A 40 -2.41 9.44 -1.61
C ILE A 40 -2.21 9.03 -3.06
N ALA A 41 -1.56 7.89 -3.31
CA ALA A 41 -1.38 7.38 -4.66
C ALA A 41 -2.73 7.06 -5.33
N PHE A 42 -3.68 6.48 -4.57
CA PHE A 42 -5.04 6.25 -5.02
C PHE A 42 -5.77 7.56 -5.35
N ASP A 43 -5.74 8.56 -4.47
CA ASP A 43 -6.40 9.85 -4.72
C ASP A 43 -5.82 10.54 -5.97
N LEU A 44 -4.49 10.59 -6.09
CA LEU A 44 -3.80 11.14 -7.27
C LEU A 44 -4.15 10.42 -8.57
N SER A 45 -4.47 9.12 -8.51
CA SER A 45 -4.84 8.34 -9.70
C SER A 45 -6.19 8.75 -10.31
N SER A 46 -7.01 9.51 -9.57
CA SER A 46 -8.31 10.02 -10.03
C SER A 46 -8.19 11.28 -10.90
N TYR A 47 -6.99 11.87 -10.98
CA TYR A 47 -6.70 13.05 -11.78
C TYR A 47 -5.81 12.68 -12.97
N GLU A 48 -5.69 13.55 -13.97
CA GLU A 48 -4.80 13.35 -15.13
C GLU A 48 -3.33 13.59 -14.78
N GLY A 49 -2.37 13.08 -15.59
CA GLY A 49 -0.93 13.14 -15.31
C GLY A 49 -0.24 11.78 -15.06
N LEU A 50 1.02 11.77 -14.63
CA LEU A 50 1.75 10.52 -14.31
C LEU A 50 1.89 10.35 -12.80
N LYS A 51 1.52 9.18 -12.29
CA LYS A 51 1.55 8.86 -10.86
C LYS A 51 2.42 7.64 -10.65
N SER A 52 3.28 7.75 -9.66
CA SER A 52 4.18 6.67 -9.29
C SER A 52 4.33 6.59 -7.79
N ILE A 53 4.57 5.38 -7.28
CA ILE A 53 4.80 5.13 -5.85
C ILE A 53 6.04 4.28 -5.67
N VAL A 54 6.88 4.65 -4.71
CA VAL A 54 8.06 3.86 -4.35
C VAL A 54 7.72 2.88 -3.22
N VAL A 55 7.82 1.59 -3.52
CA VAL A 55 7.68 0.50 -2.55
C VAL A 55 9.06 -0.09 -2.28
N ARG A 56 9.68 0.31 -1.16
CA ARG A 56 11.04 -0.15 -0.80
C ARG A 56 11.02 -1.43 0.02
N SER A 57 10.11 -1.52 0.98
CA SER A 57 10.09 -2.60 1.98
C SER A 57 8.88 -3.48 1.77
N PRO A 58 8.97 -4.79 2.07
CA PRO A 58 7.84 -5.68 1.95
C PRO A 58 6.66 -5.23 2.81
N ILE A 59 5.45 -5.30 2.24
CA ILE A 59 4.21 -4.90 2.92
C ILE A 59 3.11 -5.94 2.70
N HIS A 60 2.30 -6.17 3.72
CA HIS A 60 1.01 -6.86 3.55
C HIS A 60 -0.04 -5.84 3.12
N VAL A 61 -0.88 -6.22 2.16
CA VAL A 61 -1.99 -5.40 1.68
C VAL A 61 -3.30 -6.17 1.86
N LEU A 62 -4.24 -5.63 2.64
CA LEU A 62 -5.52 -6.26 2.96
C LEU A 62 -6.66 -5.27 2.73
N THR A 63 -7.89 -5.73 2.49
CA THR A 63 -9.05 -4.83 2.59
C THR A 63 -9.57 -4.77 4.02
N ARG A 64 -10.41 -3.78 4.30
CA ARG A 64 -11.03 -3.60 5.62
C ARG A 64 -11.82 -4.83 6.07
N GLU A 65 -12.56 -5.46 5.16
CA GLU A 65 -13.36 -6.66 5.41
C GLU A 65 -12.46 -7.86 5.76
N MET A 66 -11.32 -7.98 5.11
CA MET A 66 -10.33 -9.02 5.40
C MET A 66 -9.79 -8.87 6.81
N VAL A 67 -9.45 -7.64 7.23
CA VAL A 67 -8.97 -7.38 8.59
C VAL A 67 -10.04 -7.69 9.63
N TYR A 68 -11.30 -7.33 9.39
CA TYR A 68 -12.40 -7.68 10.30
C TYR A 68 -12.61 -9.17 10.41
N THR A 69 -12.63 -9.87 9.28
CA THR A 69 -12.76 -11.33 9.24
C THR A 69 -11.61 -11.99 9.97
N ALA A 70 -10.38 -11.56 9.71
CA ALA A 70 -9.20 -12.09 10.37
C ALA A 70 -9.21 -11.82 11.88
N THR A 71 -9.61 -10.61 12.30
CA THR A 71 -9.71 -10.25 13.73
C THR A 71 -10.75 -11.12 14.43
N LEU A 72 -11.89 -11.42 13.78
CA LEU A 72 -12.88 -12.35 14.29
C LEU A 72 -12.31 -13.78 14.38
N LEU A 73 -11.58 -14.25 13.37
CA LEU A 73 -10.94 -15.57 13.40
C LEU A 73 -9.91 -15.68 14.52
N LEU A 74 -9.15 -14.62 14.82
CA LEU A 74 -8.16 -14.58 15.90
C LEU A 74 -8.77 -14.75 17.31
N ILE A 75 -10.09 -14.55 17.47
CA ILE A 75 -10.78 -14.85 18.73
C ILE A 75 -10.86 -16.37 18.96
N TYR A 76 -10.92 -17.16 17.89
CA TYR A 76 -11.19 -18.60 17.95
C TYR A 76 -10.03 -19.48 17.48
N LEU A 77 -9.08 -18.92 16.72
CA LEU A 77 -7.98 -19.64 16.08
C LEU A 77 -6.61 -19.06 16.45
N PRO A 78 -5.55 -19.89 16.48
CA PRO A 78 -4.18 -19.41 16.64
C PRO A 78 -3.73 -18.47 15.51
N VAL A 79 -2.82 -17.55 15.83
CA VAL A 79 -2.23 -16.59 14.87
C VAL A 79 -1.65 -17.32 13.64
N SER A 80 -0.94 -18.43 13.83
CA SER A 80 -0.33 -19.21 12.73
C SER A 80 -1.35 -19.71 11.71
N SER A 81 -2.55 -20.12 12.15
CA SER A 81 -3.62 -20.55 11.25
C SER A 81 -4.16 -19.38 10.44
N VAL A 82 -4.43 -18.24 11.08
CA VAL A 82 -4.94 -17.04 10.41
C VAL A 82 -3.91 -16.48 9.42
N ASP A 83 -2.63 -16.43 9.83
CA ASP A 83 -1.51 -15.99 9.00
C ASP A 83 -1.20 -16.92 7.83
N THR A 84 -1.68 -18.17 7.85
CA THR A 84 -1.59 -19.07 6.70
C THR A 84 -2.73 -18.83 5.70
N VAL A 85 -3.92 -18.49 6.18
CA VAL A 85 -5.13 -18.34 5.35
C VAL A 85 -5.20 -16.97 4.69
N ILE A 86 -4.89 -15.90 5.42
CA ILE A 86 -5.08 -14.53 4.95
C ILE A 86 -4.20 -14.20 3.73
N PRO A 87 -2.90 -14.53 3.67
CA PRO A 87 -2.09 -14.28 2.48
C PRO A 87 -2.59 -15.05 1.25
N LYS A 88 -3.11 -16.27 1.42
CA LYS A 88 -3.71 -17.05 0.32
C LYS A 88 -4.96 -16.35 -0.22
N TYR A 89 -5.82 -15.86 0.67
CA TYR A 89 -7.00 -15.08 0.27
C TYR A 89 -6.60 -13.74 -0.39
N THR A 90 -5.55 -13.10 0.12
CA THR A 90 -4.97 -11.88 -0.45
C THR A 90 -4.50 -12.11 -1.89
N LYS A 91 -3.74 -13.19 -2.12
CA LYS A 91 -3.28 -13.59 -3.45
C LYS A 91 -4.44 -13.94 -4.38
N PHE A 92 -5.50 -14.56 -3.86
CA PHE A 92 -6.71 -14.82 -4.65
C PHE A 92 -7.41 -13.51 -5.08
N LYS A 93 -7.56 -12.56 -4.15
CA LYS A 93 -8.26 -11.29 -4.42
C LYS A 93 -7.44 -10.34 -5.30
N PHE A 94 -6.16 -10.18 -5.00
CA PHE A 94 -5.31 -9.19 -5.66
C PHE A 94 -4.39 -9.77 -6.72
N GLY A 95 -4.26 -11.09 -6.83
CA GLY A 95 -3.23 -11.71 -7.67
C GLY A 95 -1.85 -11.68 -7.00
N ASN A 96 -0.80 -11.86 -7.81
CA ASN A 96 0.56 -11.81 -7.31
C ASN A 96 1.05 -10.36 -7.17
N LEU A 97 1.12 -9.87 -5.93
CA LEU A 97 1.55 -8.50 -5.64
C LEU A 97 3.04 -8.26 -5.99
N GLU A 98 3.87 -9.29 -5.98
CA GLU A 98 5.28 -9.16 -6.36
C GLU A 98 5.45 -8.84 -7.85
N GLU A 99 4.59 -9.40 -8.71
CA GLU A 99 4.54 -9.06 -10.15
C GLU A 99 4.12 -7.61 -10.39
N LEU A 100 3.44 -7.00 -9.41
CA LEU A 100 3.08 -5.58 -9.42
C LEU A 100 4.16 -4.68 -8.79
N GLY A 101 5.32 -5.23 -8.43
CA GLY A 101 6.41 -4.48 -7.78
C GLY A 101 6.21 -4.27 -6.28
N ILE A 102 5.26 -4.97 -5.65
CA ILE A 102 4.95 -4.85 -4.22
C ILE A 102 5.45 -6.11 -3.48
N PRO A 103 6.70 -6.10 -2.99
CA PRO A 103 7.26 -7.26 -2.28
C PRO A 103 6.42 -7.62 -1.05
N GLN A 104 6.27 -8.92 -0.79
CA GLN A 104 5.48 -9.44 0.34
C GLN A 104 6.41 -9.97 1.45
N PRO A 105 6.10 -9.73 2.74
CA PRO A 105 6.85 -10.34 3.84
C PRO A 105 6.68 -11.87 3.87
N GLU A 106 7.71 -12.59 4.30
CA GLU A 106 7.64 -14.06 4.48
C GLU A 106 6.70 -14.46 5.64
N GLU A 107 6.74 -13.70 6.74
CA GLU A 107 5.84 -13.86 7.88
C GLU A 107 4.45 -13.31 7.56
N GLY A 108 3.40 -13.89 8.14
CA GLY A 108 2.03 -13.43 7.95
C GLY A 108 1.73 -12.06 8.60
N PRO A 109 0.63 -11.40 8.19
CA PRO A 109 0.33 -10.03 8.58
C PRO A 109 0.18 -9.80 10.07
N PHE A 110 -0.30 -10.79 10.83
CA PHE A 110 -0.50 -10.66 12.28
C PHE A 110 0.79 -10.98 13.04
N SER A 111 1.58 -11.95 12.60
CA SER A 111 2.92 -12.22 13.14
C SER A 111 3.83 -11.00 12.96
N VAL A 112 3.87 -10.39 11.77
CA VAL A 112 4.63 -9.15 11.50
C VAL A 112 4.18 -8.01 12.41
N LYS A 113 2.88 -7.90 12.69
CA LYS A 113 2.35 -6.88 13.60
C LYS A 113 2.81 -7.12 15.04
N ILE A 114 2.85 -8.37 15.50
CA ILE A 114 3.28 -8.74 16.85
C ILE A 114 4.79 -8.56 17.01
N SER A 115 5.59 -9.00 16.05
CA SER A 115 7.06 -8.98 16.14
C SER A 115 7.65 -7.60 15.92
N ASN A 116 7.16 -6.88 14.90
CA ASN A 116 7.78 -5.64 14.41
C ASN A 116 6.87 -4.41 14.51
N GLY A 117 5.65 -4.54 15.06
CA GLY A 117 4.68 -3.45 15.19
C GLY A 117 4.08 -2.97 13.86
N ARG A 118 4.44 -3.58 12.72
CA ARG A 118 3.99 -3.14 11.40
C ARG A 118 2.63 -3.75 11.08
N SER A 119 1.64 -2.88 10.91
CA SER A 119 0.30 -3.30 10.49
C SER A 119 0.21 -3.42 8.97
N PRO A 120 -0.67 -4.28 8.44
CA PRO A 120 -0.95 -4.34 7.01
C PRO A 120 -1.50 -3.00 6.52
N VAL A 121 -1.21 -2.69 5.25
CA VAL A 121 -1.85 -1.60 4.52
C VAL A 121 -3.29 -2.00 4.25
N ILE A 122 -4.22 -1.08 4.51
CA ILE A 122 -5.63 -1.23 4.18
C ILE A 122 -5.85 -0.64 2.79
N ASP A 123 -5.98 -1.49 1.79
CA ASP A 123 -6.26 -1.06 0.43
C ASP A 123 -7.70 -0.57 0.30
N VAL A 124 -7.84 0.62 -0.29
CA VAL A 124 -9.11 1.27 -0.64
C VAL A 124 -9.34 1.32 -2.16
N GLY A 125 -8.53 0.61 -2.94
CA GLY A 125 -8.58 0.57 -4.41
C GLY A 125 -7.27 0.95 -5.10
N ALA A 126 -6.19 1.23 -4.35
CA ALA A 126 -4.89 1.56 -4.94
C ALA A 126 -4.33 0.40 -5.77
N ILE A 127 -4.50 -0.84 -5.29
CA ILE A 127 -4.03 -2.04 -6.01
C ILE A 127 -4.70 -2.17 -7.38
N ASP A 128 -6.00 -1.90 -7.49
CA ASP A 128 -6.69 -1.97 -8.77
C ASP A 128 -6.20 -0.89 -9.74
N LYS A 129 -5.89 0.30 -9.23
CA LYS A 129 -5.27 1.39 -10.01
C LYS A 129 -3.86 1.03 -10.50
N ILE A 130 -3.09 0.31 -9.70
CA ILE A 130 -1.77 -0.23 -10.09
C ILE A 130 -1.91 -1.26 -11.20
N LYS A 131 -2.84 -2.21 -11.07
CA LYS A 131 -3.13 -3.22 -12.11
C LYS A 131 -3.56 -2.60 -13.44
N LEU A 132 -4.32 -1.51 -13.39
CA LEU A 132 -4.74 -0.75 -14.57
C LEU A 132 -3.62 0.13 -15.16
N GLY A 133 -2.42 0.15 -14.55
CA GLY A 133 -1.31 0.98 -14.98
C GLY A 133 -1.49 2.48 -14.71
N GLN A 134 -2.51 2.86 -13.93
CA GLN A 134 -2.81 4.25 -13.57
C GLN A 134 -1.86 4.77 -12.48
N ILE A 135 -1.28 3.85 -11.70
CA ILE A 135 -0.20 4.11 -10.75
C ILE A 135 0.96 3.19 -11.12
N LYS A 136 2.13 3.76 -11.37
CA LYS A 136 3.36 2.99 -11.60
C LYS A 136 4.06 2.69 -10.27
N VAL A 137 4.40 1.43 -10.04
CA VAL A 137 5.27 1.01 -8.92
C VAL A 137 6.72 0.96 -9.39
#